data_AF-D7GQS7-F1
#
_entry.id   AF-D7GQS7-F1
#
_cell.length_a   1.000
_cell.length_b   1.000
_cell.length_c   1.000
_cell.angle_alpha   90.00
_cell.angle_beta   90.00
_cell.angle_gamma   90.00
#
_symmetry.space_group_name_H-M   'P 1'
#
loop_
_entity.id
_entity.type
_entity.pdbx_description
1 polymer ?
#
loop_
_entity_poly.entity_id
_entity_poly.type
_entity_poly.pdbx_seq_one_letter_code
_entity_poly.pdbx_strand_id
1 'polypeptide(L)'
;MTIKKPKLSLDEQIEHLKDKGILFNIMDESDAKKYLEQNNNYFKLTAYRKNYNKHPDGKNKGKYINLEFAYLVDMAIIDMRLRYQIVHMALDIEHHAKLQLLRKLD
;
A
#
# COMPACT_ATOMS: atom_id res chain seq x y z
N MET A 1 7.27 -17.48 -24.93
CA MET A 1 8.08 -16.25 -24.89
C MET A 1 7.93 -15.62 -23.52
N THR A 2 9.01 -15.53 -22.73
CA THR A 2 9.00 -14.85 -21.43
C THR A 2 8.97 -13.35 -21.68
N ILE A 3 7.80 -12.73 -21.50
CA ILE A 3 7.64 -11.27 -21.60
C ILE A 3 8.44 -10.64 -20.45
N LYS A 4 9.61 -10.07 -20.75
CA LYS A 4 10.43 -9.34 -19.78
C LYS A 4 9.75 -7.99 -19.53
N LYS A 5 9.05 -7.84 -18.42
CA LYS A 5 8.43 -6.56 -18.05
C LYS A 5 9.55 -5.58 -17.60
N PRO A 6 9.74 -4.45 -18.28
CA PRO A 6 10.78 -3.48 -17.90
C PRO A 6 10.48 -2.86 -16.54
N LYS A 7 11.53 -2.47 -15.81
CA LYS A 7 11.40 -1.70 -14.57
C LYS A 7 11.01 -0.27 -14.97
N LEU A 8 9.84 0.17 -14.51
CA LEU A 8 9.34 1.51 -14.80
C LEU A 8 10.13 2.58 -14.03
N SER A 9 10.47 3.68 -14.68
CA SER A 9 10.92 4.93 -14.05
C SER A 9 9.82 5.54 -13.17
N LEU A 10 10.14 6.56 -12.38
CA LEU A 10 9.12 7.24 -11.56
C LEU A 10 8.05 7.90 -12.44
N ASP A 11 8.42 8.51 -13.56
CA ASP A 11 7.47 9.09 -14.51
C ASP A 11 6.57 8.02 -15.13
N GLU A 12 7.16 6.90 -15.56
CA GLU A 12 6.40 5.78 -16.12
C GLU A 12 5.48 5.13 -15.08
N GLN A 13 5.87 5.12 -13.80
CA GLN A 13 5.03 4.67 -12.70
C GLN A 13 3.81 5.56 -12.49
N ILE A 14 3.98 6.89 -12.55
CA ILE A 14 2.87 7.85 -12.44
C ILE A 14 1.90 7.69 -13.61
N GLU A 15 2.42 7.65 -14.83
CA GLU A 15 1.59 7.46 -16.03
C GLU A 15 0.85 6.11 -16.01
N HIS A 16 1.48 5.05 -15.52
CA HIS A 16 0.82 3.77 -15.35
C HIS A 16 -0.36 3.82 -14.35
N LEU A 17 -0.27 4.65 -13.31
CA LEU A 17 -1.36 4.83 -12.34
C LEU A 17 -2.50 5.65 -12.94
N LYS A 18 -2.18 6.73 -13.67
CA LYS A 18 -3.16 7.52 -14.42
C LYS A 18 -3.91 6.70 -15.45
N ASP A 19 -3.22 5.84 -16.20
CA ASP A 19 -3.86 4.96 -17.19
C ASP A 19 -4.91 4.05 -16.54
N LYS A 20 -4.64 3.59 -15.31
CA LYS A 20 -5.60 2.83 -14.50
C LYS A 20 -6.73 3.66 -13.88
N GLY A 21 -6.78 4.96 -14.13
CA GLY A 21 -7.80 5.87 -13.58
C GLY A 21 -7.53 6.33 -12.15
N ILE A 22 -6.28 6.28 -11.68
CA ILE A 22 -5.90 6.86 -10.39
C ILE A 22 -5.67 8.35 -10.56
N LEU A 23 -6.25 9.12 -9.65
CA LEU A 23 -6.26 10.57 -9.65
C LEU A 23 -5.14 11.13 -8.75
N PHE A 24 -4.72 12.36 -9.05
CA PHE A 24 -3.65 13.10 -8.38
C PHE A 24 -4.13 14.50 -7.96
N ASN A 25 -5.40 14.60 -7.54
CA ASN A 25 -6.01 15.89 -7.20
C ASN A 25 -5.66 16.32 -5.77
N ILE A 26 -5.44 15.36 -4.86
CA ILE A 26 -5.11 15.62 -3.44
C ILE A 26 -3.59 15.65 -3.22
N MET A 27 -2.87 14.72 -3.86
CA MET A 27 -1.42 14.68 -3.89
C MET A 27 -1.00 14.74 -5.35
N ASP A 28 -0.30 15.81 -5.71
CA ASP A 28 0.12 16.02 -7.09
C ASP A 28 1.21 15.03 -7.53
N GLU A 29 1.54 15.05 -8.81
CA GLU A 29 2.53 14.14 -9.39
C GLU A 29 3.95 14.34 -8.84
N SER A 30 4.31 15.58 -8.49
CA SER A 30 5.63 15.91 -7.97
C SER A 30 5.80 15.28 -6.58
N ASP A 31 4.81 15.47 -5.71
CA ASP A 31 4.81 14.90 -4.37
C ASP A 31 4.64 13.37 -4.39
N ALA A 32 3.85 12.84 -5.33
CA ALA A 32 3.75 11.40 -5.52
C ALA A 32 5.09 10.77 -5.95
N LYS A 33 5.85 11.42 -6.84
CA LYS A 33 7.19 10.95 -7.24
C LYS A 33 8.15 10.97 -6.05
N LYS A 34 8.19 12.07 -5.28
CA LYS A 34 9.00 12.14 -4.04
C LYS A 34 8.61 11.03 -3.07
N TYR A 35 7.32 10.77 -2.89
CA TYR A 35 6.84 9.71 -2.02
C TYR A 35 7.34 8.33 -2.48
N LEU A 36 7.20 8.03 -3.77
CA LEU A 36 7.63 6.75 -4.35
C LEU A 36 9.15 6.56 -4.27
N GLU A 37 9.92 7.62 -4.47
CA GLU A 37 11.38 7.63 -4.33
C GLU A 37 11.82 7.34 -2.90
N GLN A 38 11.26 8.06 -1.92
CA GLN A 38 11.66 7.97 -0.52
C GLN A 38 11.23 6.68 0.16
N ASN A 39 10.05 6.16 -0.19
CA ASN A 39 9.46 5.00 0.48
C ASN A 39 9.72 3.67 -0.25
N ASN A 40 10.27 3.70 -1.47
CA ASN A 40 10.60 2.56 -2.33
C ASN A 40 9.56 1.41 -2.30
N ASN A 41 8.27 1.78 -2.37
CA ASN A 41 7.17 0.88 -2.04
C ASN A 41 6.10 0.80 -3.14
N TYR A 42 6.42 1.10 -4.40
CA TYR A 42 5.44 1.13 -5.50
C TYR A 42 4.54 -0.12 -5.54
N PHE A 43 5.11 -1.32 -5.44
CA PHE A 43 4.33 -2.56 -5.47
C PHE A 43 3.44 -2.75 -4.25
N LYS A 44 3.92 -2.39 -3.05
CA LYS A 44 3.14 -2.47 -1.81
C LYS A 44 1.99 -1.45 -1.84
N LEU A 45 2.31 -0.20 -2.15
CA LEU A 45 1.36 0.89 -2.26
C LEU A 45 0.24 0.57 -3.26
N THR A 46 0.63 0.09 -4.43
CA THR A 46 -0.32 -0.27 -5.49
C THR A 46 -1.01 -1.61 -5.27
N ALA A 47 -0.76 -2.33 -4.17
CA ALA A 47 -1.59 -3.48 -3.80
C ALA A 47 -2.94 -3.02 -3.22
N TYR A 48 -2.97 -1.90 -2.49
CA TYR A 48 -4.17 -1.39 -1.80
C TYR A 48 -5.28 -0.95 -2.76
N ARG A 49 -4.95 -0.62 -4.02
CA ARG A 49 -5.94 -0.31 -5.06
C ARG A 49 -6.98 -1.42 -5.27
N LYS A 50 -6.66 -2.68 -4.93
CA LYS A 50 -7.59 -3.82 -5.04
C LYS A 50 -8.84 -3.65 -4.17
N ASN A 51 -8.78 -2.79 -3.15
CA ASN A 51 -9.90 -2.49 -2.25
C ASN A 51 -10.90 -1.49 -2.85
N TYR A 52 -10.66 -1.01 -4.08
CA TYR A 52 -11.48 0.00 -4.73
C TYR A 52 -12.19 -0.56 -5.96
N ASN A 53 -13.41 -0.07 -6.17
CA ASN A 53 -14.24 -0.44 -7.31
C ASN A 53 -13.66 0.07 -8.64
N LYS A 54 -14.01 -0.64 -9.71
CA LYS A 54 -13.67 -0.29 -11.09
C LYS A 54 -14.92 -0.13 -11.91
N HIS A 55 -14.85 0.66 -12.97
CA HIS A 55 -15.95 0.76 -13.92
C HIS A 55 -16.25 -0.62 -14.56
N PRO A 56 -17.49 -1.12 -14.48
CA PRO A 56 -17.85 -2.43 -15.02
C PRO A 56 -17.88 -2.45 -16.56
N ASP A 57 -18.19 -1.32 -17.18
CA ASP A 57 -18.38 -1.16 -18.62
C ASP A 57 -18.09 0.29 -19.10
N GLY A 58 -18.39 0.54 -20.39
CA GLY A 58 -18.20 1.83 -21.04
C GLY A 58 -16.74 2.18 -21.35
N LYS A 59 -16.51 3.46 -21.72
CA LYS A 59 -15.20 3.98 -22.14
C LYS A 59 -14.09 3.86 -21.07
N ASN A 60 -14.49 3.75 -19.80
CA ASN A 60 -13.57 3.66 -18.66
C ASN A 60 -13.47 2.23 -18.09
N LYS A 61 -14.04 1.21 -18.76
CA LYS A 61 -14.07 -0.17 -18.28
C LYS A 61 -12.71 -0.62 -17.72
N GLY A 62 -12.70 -1.11 -16.49
CA GLY A 62 -11.50 -1.61 -15.80
C GLY A 62 -10.61 -0.54 -15.13
N LYS A 63 -10.90 0.75 -15.31
CA LYS A 63 -10.27 1.85 -14.55
C LYS A 63 -10.93 2.02 -13.18
N TYR A 64 -10.16 2.48 -12.20
CA TYR A 64 -10.66 2.74 -10.84
C TYR A 64 -11.64 3.91 -10.82
N ILE A 65 -12.63 3.82 -9.94
CA ILE A 65 -13.64 4.86 -9.72
C ILE A 65 -13.20 5.69 -8.50
N ASN A 66 -13.02 7.00 -8.68
CA ASN A 66 -12.73 7.97 -7.61
C ASN A 66 -11.58 7.56 -6.68
N LEU A 67 -10.54 6.93 -7.22
CA LEU A 67 -9.37 6.52 -6.45
C LEU A 67 -8.25 7.58 -6.58
N GLU A 68 -7.94 8.26 -5.48
CA GLU A 68 -6.83 9.21 -5.39
C GLU A 68 -5.54 8.50 -4.95
N PHE A 69 -4.39 8.93 -5.46
CA PHE A 69 -3.07 8.44 -5.02
C PHE A 69 -2.87 8.66 -3.51
N ALA A 70 -3.33 9.79 -2.99
CA ALA A 70 -3.29 10.13 -1.57
C ALA A 70 -3.98 9.06 -0.69
N TYR A 71 -5.06 8.44 -1.16
CA TYR A 71 -5.75 7.39 -0.41
C TYR A 71 -4.92 6.11 -0.30
N LEU A 72 -4.14 5.79 -1.33
CA LEU A 72 -3.21 4.66 -1.28
C LEU A 72 -2.09 4.92 -0.26
N VAL A 73 -1.59 6.15 -0.21
CA VAL A 73 -0.58 6.57 0.77
C VAL A 73 -1.13 6.46 2.18
N ASP A 74 -2.34 6.97 2.43
CA ASP A 74 -2.96 6.92 3.74
C ASP A 74 -3.20 5.47 4.20
N MET A 75 -3.70 4.60 3.31
CA MET A 75 -3.82 3.17 3.59
C MET A 75 -2.49 2.51 3.95
N ALA A 76 -1.39 2.90 3.29
CA ALA A 76 -0.06 2.38 3.61
C ALA A 76 0.42 2.82 5.00
N ILE A 77 0.09 4.05 5.40
CA ILE A 77 0.39 4.59 6.75
C ILE A 77 -0.44 3.88 7.81
N ILE A 78 -1.74 3.65 7.56
CA ILE A 78 -2.63 2.92 8.46
C ILE A 78 -2.12 1.48 8.66
N ASP A 79 -1.79 0.76 7.58
CA ASP A 79 -1.19 -0.59 7.65
C ASP A 79 0.08 -0.60 8.51
N MET A 80 0.95 0.39 8.32
CA MET A 80 2.18 0.52 9.08
C MET A 80 1.89 0.73 10.57
N ARG A 81 1.07 1.72 10.91
CA ARG A 81 0.73 2.04 12.30
C ARG A 81 0.09 0.85 13.00
N LEU A 82 -0.85 0.18 12.35
CA LEU A 82 -1.52 -1.00 12.91
C LEU A 82 -0.52 -2.12 13.21
N ARG A 83 0.41 -2.41 12.29
CA ARG A 83 1.46 -3.42 12.54
C ARG A 83 2.31 -3.09 13.77
N TYR A 84 2.71 -1.84 13.94
CA TYR A 84 3.51 -1.44 15.11
C TYR A 84 2.72 -1.60 16.42
N GLN A 85 1.43 -1.29 16.43
CA GLN A 85 0.59 -1.54 17.61
C GLN A 85 0.47 -3.04 17.91
N ILE A 86 0.27 -3.88 16.88
CA ILE A 86 0.21 -5.33 17.04
C ILE A 86 1.52 -5.89 17.59
N VAL A 87 2.67 -5.40 17.14
CA VAL A 87 3.98 -5.85 17.64
C VAL A 87 4.13 -5.58 19.13
N HIS A 88 3.76 -4.39 19.61
CA HIS A 88 3.82 -4.09 21.05
C HIS A 88 2.93 -5.02 21.86
N MET A 89 1.68 -5.23 21.44
CA MET A 89 0.79 -6.17 22.11
C MET A 89 1.33 -7.61 22.09
N ALA A 90 1.91 -8.05 20.96
CA ALA A 90 2.49 -9.38 20.84
C ALA A 90 3.66 -9.61 21.81
N LEU A 91 4.52 -8.60 22.00
CA LEU A 91 5.63 -8.65 22.96
C LEU A 91 5.12 -8.76 24.41
N ASP A 92 4.08 -8.00 24.77
CA ASP A 92 3.48 -8.07 26.09
C ASP A 92 2.83 -9.45 26.35
N ILE A 93 2.11 -9.98 25.35
CA ILE A 93 1.50 -11.31 25.42
C ILE A 93 2.57 -12.40 25.54
N GLU A 94 3.63 -12.33 24.74
CA GLU A 94 4.76 -13.27 24.79
C GLU A 94 5.43 -13.25 26.18
N HIS A 95 5.70 -12.05 26.71
CA HIS A 95 6.29 -11.90 28.03
C HIS A 95 5.39 -12.52 29.12
N HIS A 96 4.08 -12.23 29.08
CA HIS A 96 3.14 -12.80 30.03
C HIS A 96 3.08 -14.32 29.95
N ALA A 97 2.98 -14.88 28.73
CA ALA A 97 2.93 -16.32 28.50
C ALA A 97 4.21 -17.01 29.02
N LYS A 98 5.39 -16.42 28.79
CA LYS A 98 6.66 -16.91 29.31
C LYS A 98 6.67 -17.02 30.84
N LEU A 99 6.20 -15.97 31.54
CA LEU A 99 6.13 -15.98 33.00
C LEU A 99 5.18 -17.08 33.53
N GLN A 100 4.05 -17.29 32.86
CA GLN A 100 3.10 -18.35 33.24
C GLN A 100 3.70 -19.75 33.06
N LEU A 101 4.51 -19.97 32.01
CA LEU A 101 5.18 -21.24 31.80
C LEU A 101 6.24 -21.51 32.89
N LEU A 102 7.06 -20.52 33.24
CA LEU A 102 8.09 -20.66 34.27
C LEU A 102 7.49 -21.06 35.62
N ARG A 103 6.38 -20.43 36.02
CA ARG A 103 5.66 -20.75 37.27
C ARG A 103 5.10 -22.17 37.37
N LYS A 104 4.99 -22.89 36.24
CA LYS A 104 4.51 -24.28 36.20
C LYS A 104 5.65 -25.30 36.19
N LEU A 105 6.89 -24.85 35.98
CA LEU A 105 8.08 -25.69 36.01
C LEU A 105 8.68 -25.77 37.42
N ASP A 106 8.40 -24.76 38.25
CA ASP A 106 8.61 -24.77 39.69
C ASP A 106 7.49 -25.58 40.40
#